data_AF-A0A3N5EYV8-F1
#
_entry.id   AF-A0A3N5EYV8-F1
#
_cell.length_a   1.000
_cell.length_b   1.000
_cell.length_c   1.000
_cell.angle_alpha   90.00
_cell.angle_beta   90.00
_cell.angle_gamma   90.00
#
_symmetry.space_group_name_H-M   'P 1'
#
loop_
_entity.id
_entity.type
_entity.pdbx_description
1 polymer ?
#
loop_
_entity_poly.entity_id
_entity_poly.type
_entity_poly.pdbx_seq_one_letter_code
_entity_poly.pdbx_strand_id
1 'polypeptide(L)'
;NPYYFSGPAGEGIGGPHVGMDMIWPLGIIMRALTSSDDREILRCLRILKGSHAGTGFMHESFHKDDPKNFTRKWFAWANTLFGEMIVKIHTERPRLLAERM
;
A
#
# COMPACT_ATOMS: atom_id res chain seq x y z
N ASN A 1 -0.24 -18.44 0.19
CA ASN A 1 0.78 -17.82 -0.69
C ASN A 1 2.05 -17.67 0.14
N PRO A 2 3.20 -18.27 -0.25
CA PRO A 2 4.44 -18.22 0.52
C PRO A 2 5.06 -16.82 0.66
N TYR A 3 4.66 -15.88 -0.20
CA TYR A 3 5.14 -14.49 -0.19
C TYR A 3 4.09 -13.51 0.37
N TYR A 4 3.12 -14.02 1.13
CA TYR A 4 2.22 -13.17 1.90
C TYR A 4 2.80 -12.97 3.29
N PHE A 5 2.95 -11.72 3.69
CA PHE A 5 3.54 -11.33 4.97
C PHE A 5 2.56 -10.44 5.75
N SER A 6 2.57 -10.58 7.07
CA SER A 6 1.73 -9.80 7.99
C SER A 6 2.53 -9.49 9.24
N GLY A 7 2.52 -8.22 9.64
CA GLY A 7 3.20 -7.71 10.82
C GLY A 7 2.57 -6.39 11.28
N PRO A 8 3.09 -5.76 12.35
CA PRO A 8 2.52 -4.56 12.93
C PRO A 8 2.45 -3.35 11.98
N ALA A 9 3.33 -3.25 10.99
CA ALA A 9 3.32 -2.17 10.00
C ALA A 9 2.28 -2.38 8.89
N GLY A 10 1.80 -3.60 8.72
CA GLY A 10 0.78 -3.94 7.73
C GLY A 10 0.91 -5.37 7.20
N GLU A 11 0.12 -5.64 6.16
CA GLU A 11 0.09 -6.95 5.51
C GLU A 11 -0.07 -6.82 3.98
N GLY A 12 0.50 -7.79 3.27
CA GLY A 12 0.42 -7.83 1.82
C GLY A 12 1.36 -8.86 1.19
N ILE A 13 1.39 -8.85 -0.13
CA ILE A 13 2.25 -9.71 -0.93
C ILE A 13 3.59 -9.01 -1.16
N GLY A 14 4.67 -9.79 -1.10
CA GLY A 14 5.99 -9.43 -1.63
C GLY A 14 6.43 -10.40 -2.71
N GLY A 15 7.71 -10.78 -2.67
CA GLY A 15 8.25 -11.77 -3.60
C GLY A 15 9.74 -12.03 -3.37
N PRO A 16 10.34 -12.98 -4.11
CA PRO A 16 11.73 -13.35 -3.92
C PRO A 16 12.72 -12.25 -4.34
N HIS A 17 12.26 -11.20 -5.04
CA HIS A 17 13.13 -10.14 -5.57
C HIS A 17 13.79 -9.30 -4.46
N VAL A 18 13.05 -8.95 -3.41
CA VAL A 18 13.57 -8.17 -2.28
C VAL A 18 13.92 -9.07 -1.09
N GLY A 19 13.22 -10.20 -0.94
CA GLY A 19 13.41 -11.15 0.15
C GLY A 19 12.15 -11.34 0.99
N MET A 20 12.29 -12.11 2.07
CA MET A 20 11.20 -12.41 3.00
C MET A 20 10.80 -11.17 3.80
N ASP A 21 9.56 -11.14 4.28
CA ASP A 21 9.00 -10.11 5.17
C ASP A 21 8.87 -8.69 4.56
N MET A 22 9.21 -8.53 3.28
CA MET A 22 9.12 -7.28 2.55
C MET A 22 7.82 -7.22 1.74
N ILE A 23 6.91 -6.33 2.12
CA ILE A 23 5.60 -6.14 1.50
C ILE A 23 5.69 -5.10 0.39
N TRP A 24 5.05 -5.31 -0.75
CA TRP A 24 5.03 -4.36 -1.86
C TRP A 24 3.78 -3.47 -1.83
N PRO A 25 3.92 -2.13 -1.75
CA PRO A 25 2.78 -1.21 -1.88
C PRO A 25 1.95 -1.44 -3.15
N LEU A 26 2.57 -1.84 -4.26
CA LEU A 26 1.87 -2.18 -5.50
C LEU A 26 0.80 -3.27 -5.30
N GLY A 27 1.08 -4.31 -4.53
CA GLY A 27 0.11 -5.37 -4.25
C GLY A 27 -1.09 -4.84 -3.45
N ILE A 28 -0.86 -3.91 -2.53
CA ILE A 28 -1.89 -3.28 -1.72
C ILE A 28 -2.74 -2.31 -2.57
N ILE A 29 -2.11 -1.54 -3.45
CA ILE A 29 -2.80 -0.66 -4.42
C ILE A 29 -3.70 -1.50 -5.33
N MET A 30 -3.19 -2.62 -5.87
CA MET A 30 -3.99 -3.50 -6.71
C MET A 30 -5.18 -4.10 -5.95
N ARG A 31 -4.97 -4.53 -4.70
CA ARG A 31 -6.06 -4.99 -3.82
C ARG A 31 -7.15 -3.92 -3.66
N ALA A 32 -6.78 -2.65 -3.47
CA ALA A 32 -7.76 -1.57 -3.40
C ALA A 32 -8.48 -1.32 -4.73
N LEU A 33 -7.76 -1.32 -5.85
CA LEU A 33 -8.30 -1.08 -7.19
C LEU A 33 -9.29 -2.16 -7.64
N THR A 34 -9.10 -3.41 -7.20
CA THR A 34 -9.95 -4.55 -7.58
C THR A 34 -11.02 -4.89 -6.53
N SER A 35 -11.07 -4.17 -5.42
CA SER A 35 -12.02 -4.44 -4.35
C SER A 35 -13.41 -3.85 -4.62
N SER A 36 -14.44 -4.61 -4.24
CA SER A 36 -15.81 -4.12 -4.12
C SER A 36 -16.20 -3.74 -2.68
N ASP A 37 -15.39 -4.08 -1.68
CA ASP A 37 -15.66 -3.80 -0.26
C ASP A 37 -14.99 -2.49 0.19
N ASP A 38 -15.81 -1.51 0.56
CA ASP A 38 -15.37 -0.22 1.10
C ASP A 38 -14.43 -0.38 2.31
N ARG A 39 -14.65 -1.40 3.16
CA ARG A 39 -13.81 -1.65 4.34
C ARG A 39 -12.43 -2.16 3.95
N GLU A 40 -12.33 -2.94 2.88
CA GLU A 40 -11.04 -3.40 2.35
C GLU A 40 -10.26 -2.25 1.73
N ILE A 41 -10.93 -1.38 0.96
CA ILE A 41 -10.31 -0.18 0.39
C ILE A 41 -9.76 0.73 1.50
N LEU A 42 -10.55 0.99 2.55
CA LEU A 42 -10.10 1.78 3.70
C LEU A 42 -8.91 1.14 4.41
N ARG A 43 -8.87 -0.19 4.53
CA ARG A 43 -7.74 -0.92 5.11
C ARG A 43 -6.48 -0.74 4.27
N CYS A 44 -6.58 -0.85 2.94
CA CYS A 44 -5.47 -0.60 2.03
C CYS A 44 -4.95 0.84 2.15
N LEU A 45 -5.83 1.83 2.18
CA LEU A 45 -5.46 3.24 2.36
C LEU A 45 -4.72 3.47 3.68
N ARG A 46 -5.21 2.89 4.78
CA ARG A 46 -4.56 2.97 6.09
C ARG A 46 -3.15 2.36 6.06
N ILE A 47 -2.98 1.19 5.44
CA ILE A 47 -1.65 0.55 5.34
C ILE A 47 -0.71 1.43 4.50
N LEU A 48 -1.14 1.90 3.34
CA LEU A 48 -0.30 2.74 2.46
C LEU A 48 0.08 4.07 3.13
N LYS A 49 -0.85 4.71 3.85
CA LYS A 49 -0.59 5.91 4.66
C LYS A 49 0.33 5.61 5.86
N GLY A 50 0.24 4.44 6.47
CA GLY A 50 1.07 4.05 7.61
C GLY A 50 2.49 3.59 7.25
N SER A 51 2.75 3.22 5.99
CA SER A 51 3.98 2.53 5.56
C SER A 51 4.94 3.36 4.74
N HIS A 52 4.69 4.66 4.55
CA HIS A 52 5.56 5.53 3.76
C HIS A 52 6.76 6.10 4.53
N ALA A 53 7.05 5.64 5.75
CA ALA A 53 8.22 6.07 6.55
C ALA A 53 8.42 7.59 6.70
N GLY A 54 7.33 8.38 6.68
CA GLY A 54 7.42 9.85 6.71
C GLY A 54 7.82 10.53 5.39
N THR A 55 8.05 9.80 4.30
CA THR A 55 8.54 10.36 3.02
C THR A 55 7.44 11.00 2.16
N GLY A 56 6.18 10.57 2.31
CA GLY A 56 5.08 10.97 1.44
C GLY A 56 5.08 10.29 0.07
N PHE A 57 5.99 9.35 -0.18
CA PHE A 57 6.08 8.59 -1.43
C PHE A 57 5.80 7.11 -1.23
N MET A 58 5.39 6.43 -2.31
CA MET A 58 5.34 4.99 -2.34
C MET A 58 6.72 4.41 -2.64
N HIS A 59 7.09 3.40 -1.85
CA HIS A 59 8.32 2.64 -1.98
C HIS A 59 8.07 1.36 -2.81
N GLU A 60 9.14 0.68 -3.23
CA GLU A 60 8.99 -0.64 -3.86
C GLU A 60 8.55 -1.69 -2.85
N SER A 61 9.13 -1.64 -1.66
CA SER A 61 8.75 -2.51 -0.56
C SER A 61 8.96 -1.83 0.78
N PHE A 62 8.29 -2.31 1.81
CA PHE A 62 8.52 -1.97 3.22
C PHE A 62 8.50 -3.24 4.08
N HIS A 63 9.28 -3.28 5.14
CA HIS A 63 9.31 -4.42 6.05
C HIS A 63 8.02 -4.51 6.88
N LYS A 64 7.46 -5.71 7.03
CA LYS A 64 6.17 -5.96 7.71
C LYS A 64 6.11 -5.44 9.16
N ASP A 65 7.26 -5.33 9.82
CA ASP A 65 7.37 -4.89 11.22
C ASP A 65 7.85 -3.44 11.38
N ASP A 66 8.58 -2.89 10.41
CA ASP A 66 9.13 -1.53 10.47
C ASP A 66 9.17 -0.88 9.08
N PRO A 67 8.26 0.06 8.76
CA PRO A 67 8.20 0.66 7.43
C PRO A 67 9.41 1.55 7.12
N LYS A 68 10.23 1.93 8.11
CA LYS A 68 11.49 2.67 7.87
C LYS A 68 12.52 1.82 7.15
N ASN A 69 12.40 0.49 7.22
CA ASN A 69 13.13 -0.42 6.35
C ASN A 69 12.36 -0.60 5.05
N PHE A 70 12.66 0.24 4.06
CA PHE A 70 12.02 0.22 2.75
C PHE A 70 13.05 0.21 1.61
N THR A 71 12.64 -0.24 0.43
CA THR A 71 13.46 -0.19 -0.78
C THR A 71 12.95 0.86 -1.77
N ARG A 72 13.89 1.46 -2.52
CA ARG A 72 13.64 2.48 -3.56
C ARG A 72 12.87 3.71 -3.04
N LYS A 73 13.63 4.67 -2.53
CA LYS A 73 13.13 6.00 -2.09
C LYS A 73 12.35 6.79 -3.14
N TRP A 74 12.56 6.50 -4.42
CA TRP A 74 11.85 7.13 -5.53
C TRP A 74 11.44 6.07 -6.55
N PHE A 75 10.16 5.76 -6.59
CA PHE A 75 9.60 4.76 -7.50
C PHE A 75 8.37 5.32 -8.22
N ALA A 76 8.61 5.96 -9.36
CA ALA A 76 7.59 6.67 -10.12
C ALA A 76 6.36 5.82 -10.46
N TRP A 77 6.54 4.54 -10.80
CA TRP A 77 5.42 3.65 -11.11
C TRP A 77 4.47 3.46 -9.92
N ALA A 78 5.01 3.16 -8.73
CA ALA A 78 4.19 3.00 -7.52
C ALA A 78 3.49 4.32 -7.14
N ASN A 79 4.17 5.45 -7.31
CA ASN A 79 3.58 6.78 -7.09
C ASN A 79 2.41 7.06 -8.06
N THR A 80 2.58 6.77 -9.34
CA THR A 80 1.53 6.96 -10.36
C THR A 80 0.32 6.10 -10.07
N LEU A 81 0.51 4.82 -9.75
CA LEU A 81 -0.61 3.91 -9.44
C LEU A 81 -1.32 4.29 -8.14
N PHE A 82 -0.60 4.79 -7.13
CA PHE A 82 -1.23 5.36 -5.95
C PHE A 82 -2.11 6.56 -6.31
N GLY A 83 -1.62 7.47 -7.15
CA GLY A 83 -2.40 8.60 -7.65
C GLY A 83 -3.66 8.17 -8.42
N GLU A 84 -3.53 7.20 -9.32
CA GLU A 84 -4.65 6.61 -10.07
C GLU A 84 -5.71 6.01 -9.14
N MET A 85 -5.27 5.26 -8.12
CA MET A 85 -6.16 4.70 -7.10
C MET A 85 -6.91 5.79 -6.34
N ILE A 86 -6.24 6.88 -5.94
CA ILE A 86 -6.90 8.01 -5.28
C ILE A 86 -7.93 8.67 -6.20
N VAL A 87 -7.60 8.90 -7.47
CA VAL A 87 -8.54 9.48 -8.45
C VAL A 87 -9.77 8.58 -8.66
N LYS A 88 -9.57 7.26 -8.78
CA LYS A 88 -10.68 6.30 -8.90
C LYS A 88 -11.58 6.33 -7.67
N ILE A 89 -11.01 6.29 -6.46
CA ILE A 89 -11.79 6.34 -5.21
C ILE A 89 -12.53 7.68 -5.09
N HIS A 90 -11.88 8.80 -5.42
CA HIS A 90 -12.53 10.11 -5.43
C HIS A 90 -13.73 10.16 -6.38
N THR A 91 -13.61 9.54 -7.55
CA THR A 91 -14.66 9.54 -8.58
C THR A 91 -15.83 8.63 -8.21
N GLU A 92 -15.55 7.42 -7.72
CA GLU A 92 -16.57 6.39 -7.52
C GLU A 92 -17.11 6.33 -6.09
N ARG A 93 -16.27 6.69 -5.10
CA ARG A 93 -16.53 6.48 -3.67
C ARG A 93 -15.97 7.63 -2.80
N PRO A 94 -16.28 8.91 -3.10
CA PRO A 94 -15.64 10.07 -2.47
C PRO A 94 -15.73 10.08 -0.94
N ARG A 95 -16.79 9.49 -0.38
CA ARG A 95 -17.00 9.36 1.08
C ARG A 95 -15.83 8.67 1.80
N LEU A 96 -15.15 7.73 1.14
CA LEU A 96 -14.04 6.98 1.75
C LEU A 96 -12.81 7.86 2.01
N LEU A 97 -12.65 8.95 1.26
CA LEU A 97 -11.56 9.91 1.45
C LEU A 97 -11.91 11.00 2.47
N ALA A 98 -13.19 11.17 2.80
CA ALA A 98 -13.65 12.13 3.81
C ALA A 98 -13.56 11.55 5.24
N GLU A 99 -13.46 10.23 5.37
CA GLU A 99 -13.26 9.59 6.68
C GLU A 99 -11.94 10.03 7.30
N ARG A 100 -11.99 10.43 8.58
CA ARG A 100 -10.77 10.66 9.36
C ARG A 100 -10.09 9.30 9.59
N MET A 101 -8.95 9.11 8.91
CA MET A 101 -8.07 7.95 9.05
C MET A 101 -6.95 8.19 10.04
#